data_AF-A0A953PMU3-F1
#
_entry.id   AF-A0A953PMU3-F1
#
_cell.length_a   1.000
_cell.length_b   1.000
_cell.length_c   1.000
_cell.angle_alpha   90.00
_cell.angle_beta   90.00
_cell.angle_gamma   90.00
#
_symmetry.space_group_name_H-M   'P 1'
#
loop_
_entity.id
_entity.type
_entity.pdbx_description
1 polymer ?
#
loop_
_entity_poly.entity_id
_entity_poly.type
_entity_poly.pdbx_seq_one_letter_code
_entity_poly.pdbx_strand_id
1 'polypeptide(L)'
;MTLVLLRFAIGCVRAWTRLYTSRMPPALRETRRAEIESDLWECQRDAARDRVIGAAFHILLRLLIGMPDDLGWRVEQSALAGTFTQGGIAMAARVAGAAVFIVILWAIDVDAGRRQAIQLPVAGNGPVFEIASIKSNPTGFGGPTTTRIQPGGRFVATNIPVLLLIGQAY
;
A
#
# COMPACT_ATOMS: atom_id res chain seq x y z
N MET A 1 0.25 4.27 12.40
CA MET A 1 0.47 3.77 11.01
C MET A 1 0.08 4.80 9.94
N THR A 2 -1.09 5.46 10.05
CA THR A 2 -1.61 6.42 9.05
C THR A 2 -0.75 7.68 8.83
N LEU A 3 -0.19 8.26 9.89
CA LEU A 3 0.72 9.43 9.80
C LEU A 3 2.06 9.10 9.12
N VAL A 4 2.51 7.85 9.19
CA VAL A 4 3.77 7.41 8.55
C VAL A 4 3.60 7.38 7.03
N LEU A 5 2.48 6.86 6.53
CA LEU A 5 2.13 6.84 5.11
C LEU A 5 2.03 8.24 4.52
N LEU A 6 1.37 9.17 5.23
CA LEU A 6 1.25 10.55 4.76
C LEU A 6 2.61 11.26 4.68
N ARG A 7 3.45 11.12 5.72
CA ARG A 7 4.83 11.66 5.72
C ARG A 7 5.68 11.08 4.60
N PHE A 8 5.53 9.79 4.33
CA PHE A 8 6.21 9.11 3.23
C PHE A 8 5.78 9.70 1.88
N ALA A 9 4.48 9.82 1.63
CA ALA A 9 3.94 10.40 0.40
C ALA A 9 4.47 11.82 0.15
N ILE A 10 4.45 12.68 1.19
CA ILE A 10 5.02 14.04 1.14
C ILE A 10 6.53 14.00 0.83
N GLY A 11 7.26 13.08 1.47
CA GLY A 11 8.68 12.87 1.22
C GLY A 11 8.98 12.52 -0.25
N CYS A 12 8.18 11.63 -0.84
CA CYS A 12 8.29 11.25 -2.25
C CYS A 12 8.09 12.44 -3.18
N VAL A 13 7.05 13.26 -2.94
CA VAL A 13 6.79 14.47 -3.74
C VAL A 13 7.97 15.43 -3.64
N ARG A 14 8.43 15.76 -2.42
CA ARG A 14 9.58 16.65 -2.23
C ARG A 14 10.85 16.11 -2.89
N ALA A 15 11.11 14.82 -2.81
CA ALA A 15 12.24 14.18 -3.46
C ALA A 15 12.16 14.31 -4.99
N TRP A 16 11.00 13.99 -5.57
CA TRP A 16 10.74 14.15 -6.99
C TRP A 16 10.88 15.61 -7.44
N THR A 17 10.27 16.56 -6.75
CA THR A 17 10.38 17.99 -7.07
C THR A 17 11.82 18.45 -7.05
N ARG A 18 12.62 18.04 -6.04
CA ARG A 18 14.05 18.37 -6.01
C ARG A 18 14.83 17.81 -7.19
N LEU A 19 14.43 16.64 -7.65
CA LEU A 19 15.07 15.86 -8.70
C LEU A 19 14.79 16.44 -10.09
N TYR A 20 13.51 16.68 -10.42
CA TYR A 20 13.15 17.22 -11.72
C TYR A 20 13.47 18.72 -11.84
N THR A 21 13.54 19.46 -10.73
CA THR A 21 14.02 20.86 -10.75
C THR A 21 15.54 20.99 -10.64
N SER A 22 16.27 19.86 -10.56
CA SER A 22 17.74 19.89 -10.51
C SER A 22 18.31 20.52 -11.78
N ARG A 23 19.34 21.36 -11.64
CA ARG A 23 20.00 22.11 -12.73
C ARG A 23 19.15 23.20 -13.41
N MET A 24 17.98 23.53 -12.88
CA MET A 24 17.24 24.72 -13.30
C MET A 24 17.80 25.99 -12.64
N PRO A 25 17.57 27.19 -13.23
CA PRO A 25 17.91 28.46 -12.60
C PRO A 25 17.38 28.52 -11.16
N PRO A 26 18.17 28.99 -10.18
CA PRO A 26 17.81 28.96 -8.77
C PRO A 26 16.45 29.60 -8.47
N ALA A 27 16.13 30.71 -9.12
CA ALA A 27 14.87 31.42 -8.95
C ALA A 27 13.66 30.56 -9.36
N LEU A 28 13.64 30.01 -10.57
CA LEU A 28 12.56 29.17 -11.08
C LEU A 28 12.34 27.92 -10.22
N ARG A 29 13.44 27.28 -9.82
CA ARG A 29 13.40 26.11 -8.95
C ARG A 29 12.79 26.42 -7.59
N GLU A 30 13.15 27.56 -6.99
CA GLU A 30 12.65 27.92 -5.68
C GLU A 30 11.16 28.29 -5.72
N THR A 31 10.75 29.07 -6.74
CA THR A 31 9.34 29.35 -6.99
C THR A 31 8.53 28.06 -7.11
N ARG A 32 8.97 27.12 -7.95
CA ARG A 32 8.25 25.85 -8.15
C ARG A 32 8.21 24.99 -6.88
N ARG A 33 9.28 24.98 -6.09
CA ARG A 33 9.31 24.25 -4.80
C ARG A 33 8.38 24.89 -3.78
N ALA A 34 8.29 26.21 -3.74
CA ALA A 34 7.37 26.93 -2.86
C ALA A 34 5.91 26.65 -3.22
N GLU A 35 5.58 26.63 -4.52
CA GLU A 35 4.25 26.22 -5.01
C GLU A 35 3.88 24.81 -4.54
N ILE A 36 4.76 23.83 -4.80
CA ILE A 36 4.52 22.44 -4.38
C ILE A 36 4.44 22.29 -2.86
N GLU A 37 5.23 23.06 -2.11
CA GLU A 37 5.16 23.04 -0.64
C GLU A 37 3.84 23.63 -0.13
N SER A 38 3.30 24.65 -0.80
CA SER A 38 1.96 25.19 -0.52
C SER A 38 0.88 24.14 -0.79
N ASP A 39 0.90 23.49 -1.95
CA ASP A 39 -0.03 22.39 -2.30
C ASP A 39 0.02 21.25 -1.25
N LEU A 40 1.23 20.88 -0.82
CA LEU A 40 1.43 19.83 0.18
C LEU A 40 0.93 20.24 1.56
N TRP A 41 1.05 21.52 1.93
CA TRP A 41 0.50 22.04 3.17
C TRP A 41 -1.03 22.00 3.16
N GLU A 42 -1.67 22.40 2.05
CA GLU A 42 -3.12 22.31 1.86
C GLU A 42 -3.61 20.86 1.97
N CYS A 43 -2.97 19.93 1.24
CA CYS A 43 -3.30 18.50 1.32
C CYS A 43 -3.17 17.95 2.74
N GLN A 44 -2.17 18.39 3.52
CA GLN A 44 -2.01 17.98 4.93
C GLN A 44 -3.11 18.54 5.82
N ARG A 45 -3.50 19.79 5.59
CA ARG A 45 -4.56 20.47 6.35
C ARG A 45 -5.92 19.83 6.10
N ASP A 46 -6.20 19.43 4.86
CA ASP A 46 -7.44 18.74 4.51
C ASP A 46 -7.41 17.27 4.99
N ALA A 47 -6.27 16.60 4.93
CA ALA A 47 -6.10 15.26 5.50
C ALA A 47 -6.36 15.21 7.01
N ALA A 48 -6.11 16.32 7.74
CA ALA A 48 -6.41 16.45 9.16
C ALA A 48 -7.92 16.63 9.45
N ARG A 49 -8.71 17.01 8.44
CA ARG A 49 -10.17 17.17 8.53
C ARG A 49 -10.92 15.88 8.13
N ASP A 50 -10.35 15.10 7.21
CA ASP A 50 -10.97 13.87 6.64
C ASP A 50 -10.20 12.56 6.99
N ARG A 51 -10.08 11.62 6.03
CA ARG A 51 -9.38 10.32 6.18
C ARG A 51 -7.95 10.38 5.66
N VAL A 52 -6.98 10.34 6.58
CA VAL A 52 -5.53 10.35 6.33
C VAL A 52 -5.05 9.33 5.27
N ILE A 53 -5.64 8.13 5.23
CA ILE A 53 -5.25 7.10 4.24
C ILE A 53 -5.62 7.53 2.82
N GLY A 54 -6.81 8.12 2.63
CA GLY A 54 -7.25 8.60 1.33
C GLY A 54 -6.37 9.73 0.81
N ALA A 55 -5.95 10.64 1.69
CA ALA A 55 -5.04 11.71 1.35
C ALA A 55 -3.65 11.22 0.91
N ALA A 56 -3.05 10.27 1.64
CA ALA A 56 -1.75 9.71 1.27
C ALA A 56 -1.79 9.02 -0.10
N PHE A 57 -2.85 8.26 -0.37
CA PHE A 57 -3.05 7.61 -1.67
C PHE A 57 -3.28 8.64 -2.78
N HIS A 58 -4.09 9.67 -2.53
CA HIS A 58 -4.34 10.76 -3.46
C HIS A 58 -3.05 11.50 -3.85
N ILE A 59 -2.19 11.82 -2.86
CA ILE A 59 -0.89 12.47 -3.09
C ILE A 59 0.03 11.59 -3.96
N LEU A 60 0.12 10.29 -3.65
CA LEU A 60 0.95 9.35 -4.43
C LEU A 60 0.45 9.17 -5.86
N LEU A 61 -0.87 9.10 -6.05
CA LEU A 61 -1.46 8.99 -7.38
C LEU A 61 -1.25 10.28 -8.20
N ARG A 62 -1.42 11.45 -7.58
CA ARG A 62 -1.10 12.76 -8.18
C ARG A 62 0.38 12.82 -8.57
N LEU A 63 1.28 12.34 -7.72
CA LEU A 63 2.70 12.28 -8.04
C LEU A 63 2.95 11.44 -9.30
N LEU A 64 2.41 10.22 -9.38
CA LEU A 64 2.62 9.32 -10.51
C LEU A 64 2.04 9.87 -11.83
N ILE A 65 0.81 10.41 -11.78
CA ILE A 65 0.13 10.97 -12.96
C ILE A 65 0.74 12.32 -13.37
N GLY A 66 1.27 13.09 -12.43
CA GLY A 66 1.86 14.41 -12.66
C GLY A 66 3.30 14.39 -13.17
N MET A 67 4.04 13.28 -13.03
CA MET A 67 5.45 13.21 -13.48
C MET A 67 5.64 13.59 -14.96
N PRO A 68 4.81 13.13 -15.92
CA PRO A 68 4.96 13.52 -17.33
C PRO A 68 4.76 15.02 -17.54
N ASP A 69 3.80 15.64 -16.84
CA ASP A 69 3.51 17.07 -16.89
C ASP A 69 4.68 17.90 -16.31
N ASP A 70 5.22 17.48 -15.15
CA ASP A 70 6.41 18.11 -14.54
C ASP A 70 7.63 18.08 -15.49
N LEU A 71 7.80 16.97 -16.22
CA LEU A 71 8.87 16.82 -17.21
C LEU A 71 8.60 17.67 -18.46
N GLY A 72 7.36 17.74 -18.92
CA GLY A 72 6.94 18.62 -20.02
C GLY A 72 7.22 20.09 -19.68
N TRP A 73 6.79 20.53 -18.50
CA TRP A 73 7.10 21.86 -17.97
C TRP A 73 8.61 22.13 -17.94
N ARG A 74 9.42 21.16 -17.48
CA ARG A 74 10.89 21.31 -17.47
C ARG A 74 11.46 21.50 -18.87
N VAL A 75 10.94 20.75 -19.84
CA VAL A 75 11.33 20.86 -21.26
C VAL A 75 11.00 22.24 -21.79
N GLU A 76 9.80 22.76 -21.52
CA GLU A 76 9.37 24.11 -21.89
C GLU A 76 10.30 25.18 -21.28
N GLN A 77 10.58 25.10 -19.98
CA GLN A 77 11.48 26.06 -19.31
C GLN A 77 12.90 26.00 -19.88
N SER A 78 13.39 24.81 -20.25
CA SER A 78 14.71 24.63 -20.86
C SER A 78 14.76 25.20 -22.28
N ALA A 79 13.66 25.12 -23.02
CA ALA A 79 13.52 25.70 -24.35
C ALA A 79 13.48 27.24 -24.28
N LEU A 80 12.70 27.80 -23.33
CA LEU A 80 12.63 29.24 -23.08
C LEU A 80 13.98 29.84 -22.62
N ALA A 81 14.75 29.09 -21.83
CA ALA A 81 16.08 29.50 -21.39
C ALA A 81 17.19 29.31 -22.45
N GLY A 82 16.88 28.70 -23.60
CA GLY A 82 17.87 28.41 -24.66
C GLY A 82 18.92 27.36 -24.28
N THR A 83 18.74 26.63 -23.18
CA THR A 83 19.71 25.65 -22.63
C THR A 83 19.40 24.21 -23.04
N PHE A 84 18.65 24.03 -24.13
CA PHE A 84 18.16 22.72 -24.55
C PHE A 84 19.31 21.82 -25.03
N THR A 85 19.66 20.81 -24.23
CA THR A 85 20.67 19.81 -24.60
C THR A 85 20.05 18.42 -24.54
N GLN A 86 20.20 17.63 -25.62
CA GLN A 86 19.65 16.27 -25.74
C GLN A 86 20.03 15.35 -24.56
N GLY A 87 21.20 15.56 -23.95
CA GLY A 87 21.66 14.78 -22.79
C GLY A 87 20.87 15.00 -21.50
N GLY A 88 20.21 16.17 -21.34
CA GLY A 88 19.40 16.48 -20.15
C GLY A 88 18.13 15.64 -20.05
N ILE A 89 17.50 15.35 -21.19
CA ILE A 89 16.25 14.59 -21.29
C ILE A 89 16.49 13.12 -20.94
N ALA A 90 17.55 12.51 -21.47
CA ALA A 90 17.89 11.11 -21.18
C ALA A 90 18.22 10.90 -19.70
N MET A 91 18.89 11.86 -19.05
CA MET A 91 19.19 11.79 -17.62
C MET A 91 17.92 11.93 -16.78
N ALA A 92 17.04 12.88 -17.11
CA ALA A 92 15.77 13.06 -16.42
C ALA A 92 14.88 11.81 -16.51
N ALA A 93 14.79 11.20 -17.70
CA ALA A 93 14.03 9.98 -17.91
C ALA A 93 14.58 8.78 -17.12
N ARG A 94 15.91 8.59 -17.08
CA ARG A 94 16.55 7.53 -16.29
C ARG A 94 16.27 7.67 -14.80
N VAL A 95 16.31 8.91 -14.31
CA VAL A 95 16.10 9.22 -12.91
C VAL A 95 14.62 9.07 -12.52
N ALA A 96 13.69 9.45 -13.41
CA ALA A 96 12.27 9.17 -13.25
C ALA A 96 11.98 7.66 -13.23
N GLY A 97 12.56 6.91 -14.15
CA GLY A 97 12.46 5.45 -14.17
C GLY A 97 13.00 4.80 -12.90
N ALA A 98 14.14 5.27 -12.39
CA ALA A 98 14.70 4.79 -11.13
C ALA A 98 13.80 5.11 -9.92
N ALA A 99 13.20 6.30 -9.88
CA ALA A 99 12.27 6.69 -8.81
C ALA A 99 11.01 5.82 -8.81
N VAL A 100 10.42 5.56 -9.99
CA VAL A 100 9.29 4.64 -10.14
C VAL A 100 9.67 3.22 -9.71
N PHE A 101 10.86 2.75 -10.11
CA PHE A 101 11.34 1.43 -9.73
C PHE A 101 11.52 1.27 -8.21
N ILE A 102 12.07 2.27 -7.53
CA ILE A 102 12.22 2.27 -6.06
C ILE A 102 10.86 2.22 -5.36
N VAL A 103 9.86 2.98 -5.86
CA VAL A 103 8.50 2.95 -5.31
C VAL A 103 7.87 1.57 -5.48
N ILE A 104 8.07 0.92 -6.63
CA ILE A 104 7.58 -0.45 -6.87
C ILE A 104 8.23 -1.46 -5.92
N LEU A 105 9.56 -1.42 -5.77
CA LEU A 105 10.28 -2.33 -4.87
C LEU A 105 9.81 -2.16 -3.42
N TRP A 106 9.60 -0.92 -2.97
CA TRP A 106 9.09 -0.66 -1.64
C TRP A 106 7.65 -1.16 -1.45
N ALA A 107 6.79 -1.00 -2.46
CA ALA A 107 5.42 -1.53 -2.41
C ALA A 107 5.40 -3.07 -2.28
N ILE A 108 6.31 -3.76 -2.97
CA ILE A 108 6.49 -5.21 -2.88
C ILE A 108 6.95 -5.62 -1.48
N ASP A 109 7.94 -4.93 -0.91
CA ASP A 109 8.45 -5.21 0.44
C ASP A 109 7.36 -5.04 1.51
N VAL A 110 6.55 -3.98 1.41
CA VAL A 110 5.39 -3.77 2.29
C VAL A 110 4.31 -4.84 2.12
N ASP A 111 4.09 -5.36 0.90
CA ASP A 111 3.18 -6.50 0.67
C ASP A 111 3.74 -7.79 1.30
N ALA A 112 5.04 -8.05 1.12
CA ALA A 112 5.72 -9.20 1.69
C ALA A 112 5.67 -9.19 3.22
N GLY A 113 5.94 -8.05 3.86
CA GLY A 113 5.81 -7.89 5.31
C GLY A 113 4.39 -8.10 5.82
N ARG A 114 3.36 -7.69 5.05
CA ARG A 114 1.95 -7.97 5.39
C ARG A 114 1.63 -9.47 5.35
N ARG A 115 2.12 -10.19 4.35
CA ARG A 115 1.94 -11.66 4.27
C ARG A 115 2.61 -12.36 5.45
N GLN A 116 3.78 -11.89 5.86
CA GLN A 116 4.54 -12.45 6.98
C GLN A 116 3.87 -12.17 8.33
N ALA A 117 3.22 -11.00 8.50
CA ALA A 117 2.43 -10.69 9.70
C ALA A 117 1.09 -11.45 9.78
N ILE A 118 0.52 -11.84 8.63
CA ILE A 118 -0.67 -12.72 8.57
C ILE A 118 -0.30 -14.17 8.87
N GLN A 119 0.97 -14.55 8.71
CA GLN A 119 1.54 -15.74 9.31
C GLN A 119 1.63 -15.53 10.83
N LEU A 120 0.49 -15.70 11.51
CA LEU A 120 0.45 -15.83 12.96
C LEU A 120 1.53 -16.85 13.38
N PRO A 121 2.27 -16.62 14.47
CA PRO A 121 3.02 -17.70 15.07
C PRO A 121 1.99 -18.81 15.33
N VAL A 122 2.22 -20.00 14.76
CA VAL A 122 1.56 -21.21 15.22
C VAL A 122 2.06 -21.38 16.66
N ALA A 123 1.37 -20.72 17.59
CA ALA A 123 1.55 -20.92 19.00
C ALA A 123 1.18 -22.38 19.23
N GLY A 124 2.20 -23.21 19.43
CA GLY A 124 2.08 -24.66 19.69
C GLY A 124 1.40 -24.99 21.01
N ASN A 125 0.46 -24.17 21.48
CA ASN A 125 -0.32 -24.34 22.71
C ASN A 125 -1.83 -24.17 22.47
N GLY A 126 -2.29 -24.18 21.21
CA GLY A 126 -3.73 -24.35 20.92
C GLY A 126 -4.16 -25.81 21.19
N PRO A 127 -5.43 -26.06 21.54
CA PRO A 127 -5.94 -27.42 21.67
C PRO A 127 -5.72 -28.19 20.36
N VAL A 128 -4.88 -29.23 20.41
CA VAL A 128 -4.64 -30.13 19.27
C VAL A 128 -5.82 -31.07 19.18
N PHE A 129 -6.73 -30.79 18.24
CA PHE A 129 -7.79 -31.72 17.90
C PHE A 129 -7.26 -32.71 16.87
N GLU A 130 -7.14 -33.98 17.25
CA GLU A 130 -6.92 -35.06 16.30
C GLU A 130 -8.27 -35.38 15.62
N ILE A 131 -8.45 -34.89 14.39
CA ILE A 131 -9.67 -35.13 13.62
C ILE A 131 -9.61 -36.56 13.08
N ALA A 132 -10.39 -37.45 13.69
CA ALA A 132 -10.43 -38.86 13.29
C ALA A 132 -11.11 -39.08 11.92
N SER A 133 -12.13 -38.29 11.55
CA SER A 133 -12.74 -38.34 10.21
C SER A 133 -13.68 -37.18 9.92
N ILE A 134 -13.70 -36.71 8.67
CA ILE A 134 -14.77 -35.86 8.12
C ILE A 134 -15.52 -36.69 7.08
N LYS A 135 -16.85 -36.73 7.16
CA LYS A 135 -17.70 -37.43 6.19
C LYS A 135 -18.63 -36.46 5.52
N SER A 136 -18.83 -36.64 4.21
CA SER A 136 -19.85 -35.91 3.45
C SER A 136 -21.22 -36.13 4.08
N ASN A 137 -21.99 -35.06 4.24
CA ASN A 137 -23.32 -35.12 4.80
C ASN A 137 -24.33 -35.54 3.71
N PRO A 138 -24.93 -36.74 3.79
CA PRO A 138 -25.89 -37.21 2.79
C PRO A 138 -27.27 -36.57 2.92
N THR A 139 -27.56 -35.90 4.05
CA THR A 139 -28.90 -35.38 4.38
C THR A 139 -29.11 -33.91 3.97
N GLY A 140 -28.06 -33.22 3.50
CA GLY A 140 -28.12 -31.81 3.11
C GLY A 140 -28.44 -30.86 4.28
N PHE A 141 -28.76 -29.60 3.97
CA PHE A 141 -28.98 -28.54 4.96
C PHE A 141 -30.26 -28.70 5.82
N GLY A 142 -31.17 -29.59 5.44
CA GLY A 142 -32.46 -29.78 6.14
C GLY A 142 -32.48 -30.89 7.19
N GLY A 143 -31.39 -31.64 7.34
CA GLY A 143 -31.31 -32.72 8.34
C GLY A 143 -31.25 -32.22 9.79
N PRO A 144 -31.62 -33.04 10.78
CA PRO A 144 -31.46 -32.68 12.19
C PRO A 144 -29.98 -32.57 12.57
N THR A 145 -29.61 -31.47 13.23
CA THR A 145 -28.26 -31.28 13.79
C THR A 145 -28.16 -31.99 15.15
N THR A 146 -27.10 -32.77 15.36
CA THR A 146 -26.86 -33.41 16.67
C THR A 146 -25.44 -33.20 17.14
N THR A 147 -25.27 -32.93 18.44
CA THR A 147 -23.98 -32.88 19.13
C THR A 147 -23.98 -33.87 20.27
N ARG A 148 -22.90 -34.63 20.44
CA ARG A 148 -22.72 -35.56 21.55
C ARG A 148 -21.27 -35.61 21.99
N ILE A 149 -21.06 -35.55 23.30
CA ILE A 149 -19.78 -35.86 23.93
C ILE A 149 -19.80 -37.35 24.28
N GLN A 150 -18.81 -38.10 23.80
CA GLN A 150 -18.62 -39.52 24.09
C GLN A 150 -17.59 -39.71 25.23
N PRO A 151 -17.65 -40.85 25.94
CA PRO A 151 -16.61 -41.21 26.91
C PRO A 151 -15.21 -41.16 26.29
N GLY A 152 -14.23 -40.67 27.04
CA GLY A 152 -12.86 -40.46 26.53
C GLY A 152 -12.67 -39.13 25.79
N GLY A 153 -13.56 -38.14 25.97
CA GLY A 153 -13.37 -36.78 25.47
C GLY A 153 -13.64 -36.59 23.97
N ARG A 154 -14.20 -37.61 23.29
CA ARG A 154 -14.53 -37.52 21.87
C ARG A 154 -15.78 -36.68 21.65
N PHE A 155 -15.70 -35.75 20.71
CA PHE A 155 -16.84 -34.94 20.28
C PHE A 155 -17.33 -35.39 18.91
N VAL A 156 -18.64 -35.63 18.79
CA VAL A 156 -19.28 -35.98 17.51
C VAL A 156 -20.36 -34.95 17.21
N ALA A 157 -20.24 -34.31 16.04
CA ALA A 157 -21.24 -33.43 15.47
C ALA A 157 -21.73 -33.99 14.14
N THR A 158 -23.06 -34.09 13.99
CA THR A 158 -23.70 -34.53 12.75
C THR A 158 -24.48 -33.38 12.14
N ASN A 159 -24.35 -33.21 10.82
CA ASN A 159 -25.00 -32.17 10.04
C ASN A 159 -24.67 -30.73 10.46
N ILE A 160 -23.48 -30.49 11.01
CA ILE A 160 -23.02 -29.15 11.40
C ILE A 160 -21.98 -28.66 10.38
N PRO A 161 -22.09 -27.42 9.87
CA PRO A 161 -21.07 -26.84 9.00
C PRO A 161 -19.69 -26.83 9.69
N VAL A 162 -18.67 -27.33 9.00
CA VAL A 162 -17.29 -27.39 9.54
C VAL A 162 -16.80 -26.01 9.99
N LEU A 163 -17.16 -24.94 9.27
CA LEU A 163 -16.81 -23.57 9.64
C LEU A 163 -17.36 -23.16 11.03
N LEU A 164 -18.55 -23.64 11.38
CA LEU A 164 -19.16 -23.36 12.68
C LEU A 164 -18.41 -24.09 13.80
N LEU A 165 -17.99 -25.34 13.55
CA LEU A 165 -17.16 -26.10 14.50
C LEU A 165 -15.80 -25.44 14.72
N ILE A 166 -15.18 -24.94 13.66
CA ILE A 166 -13.89 -24.22 13.74
C ILE A 166 -14.05 -22.93 14.56
N GLY A 167 -15.11 -22.15 14.30
CA GLY A 167 -15.35 -20.88 15.01
C GLY A 167 -15.78 -21.02 16.49
N GLN A 168 -16.07 -22.23 16.96
CA GLN A 168 -16.28 -22.50 18.40
C GLN A 168 -15.01 -23.01 19.09
N ALA A 169 -14.04 -23.49 18.32
CA ALA A 169 -12.81 -24.11 18.83
C ALA A 169 -11.63 -23.14 18.92
N TYR A 170 -11.70 -21.99 18.23
CA TYR A 170 -10.68 -20.94 18.14
C TYR A 170 -11.31 -19.57 18.32
#